data_AF-A0A967XQ11-F1
#
_entry.id   AF-A0A967XQ11-F1
#
_cell.length_a   1.000
_cell.length_b   1.000
_cell.length_c   1.000
_cell.angle_alpha   90.00
_cell.angle_beta   90.00
_cell.angle_gamma   90.00
#
_symmetry.space_group_name_H-M   'P 1'
#
loop_
_entity.id
_entity.type
_entity.pdbx_description
1 polymer ?
#
loop_
_entity_poly.entity_id
_entity_poly.type
_entity_poly.pdbx_seq_one_letter_code
_entity_poly.pdbx_strand_id
1 'polypeptide(L)'
;DDARPGARGLSGSPPGDAGIRIRRIRPDEAHSLRAIRLRAVVDAPHAFSGTLAGTGARPPSVWEERARRGSAGDTEIVVFAERGSELVGMAGALTPHDEPRTRRVHGVWVDPSAREAGAGSGLV
;
A
#
# COMPACT_ATOMS: atom_id res chain seq x y z
N ASP A 1 -17.23 -44.59 14.90
CA ASP A 1 -17.26 -44.69 13.44
C ASP A 1 -17.71 -43.34 12.92
N ASP A 2 -16.75 -42.59 12.36
CA ASP A 2 -16.78 -41.15 12.09
C ASP A 2 -17.51 -40.88 10.75
N ALA A 3 -18.78 -40.50 10.82
CA ALA A 3 -19.53 -40.02 9.66
C ALA A 3 -19.15 -38.55 9.39
N ARG A 4 -18.29 -38.31 8.39
CA ARG A 4 -17.99 -36.98 7.85
C ARG A 4 -19.03 -36.58 6.80
N PRO A 5 -19.79 -35.49 6.97
CA PRO A 5 -20.52 -34.88 5.88
C PRO A 5 -19.77 -33.68 5.29
N GLY A 6 -19.55 -33.73 3.98
CA GLY A 6 -19.68 -32.59 3.08
C GLY A 6 -18.70 -31.42 3.25
N ALA A 7 -17.60 -31.46 2.51
CA ALA A 7 -16.90 -30.25 2.08
C ALA A 7 -17.81 -29.45 1.13
N ARG A 8 -18.73 -28.66 1.71
CA ARG A 8 -19.42 -27.57 1.02
C ARG A 8 -18.40 -26.47 0.76
N GLY A 9 -18.28 -26.08 -0.50
CA GLY A 9 -17.56 -24.87 -0.91
C GLY A 9 -18.07 -23.67 -0.13
N LEU A 10 -17.13 -22.94 0.48
CA LEU A 10 -17.34 -21.59 1.00
C LEU A 10 -16.89 -20.67 -0.15
N SER A 11 -17.77 -20.43 -1.13
CA SER A 11 -18.74 -19.34 -1.16
C SER A 11 -18.07 -17.99 -0.89
N GLY A 12 -17.96 -17.20 -1.96
CA GLY A 12 -17.46 -15.83 -1.92
C GLY A 12 -18.21 -14.99 -0.89
N SER A 13 -17.46 -14.12 -0.22
CA SER A 13 -18.01 -13.13 0.70
C SER A 13 -19.03 -12.24 -0.03
N PRO A 14 -20.11 -11.81 0.65
CA PRO A 14 -21.09 -10.89 0.08
C PRO A 14 -20.43 -9.54 -0.28
N PRO A 15 -20.87 -8.85 -1.35
CA PRO A 15 -20.50 -7.46 -1.59
C PRO A 15 -21.24 -6.59 -0.56
N GLY A 16 -20.61 -6.31 0.58
CA GLY A 16 -21.25 -5.54 1.66
C GLY A 16 -20.31 -5.02 2.74
N ASP A 17 -19.24 -5.74 3.05
CA ASP A 17 -18.14 -5.24 3.89
C ASP A 17 -16.92 -5.08 3.00
N ALA A 18 -16.74 -3.90 2.40
CA ALA A 18 -15.51 -3.57 1.71
C ALA A 18 -14.40 -3.33 2.75
N GLY A 19 -14.02 -4.38 3.46
CA GLY A 19 -12.92 -4.37 4.41
C GLY A 19 -11.64 -3.93 3.72
N ILE A 20 -10.75 -3.30 4.49
CA ILE A 20 -9.47 -2.82 3.99
C ILE A 20 -8.58 -4.04 3.72
N ARG A 21 -8.13 -4.20 2.48
CA ARG A 21 -7.14 -5.20 2.09
C ARG A 21 -5.78 -4.55 1.91
N ILE A 22 -4.77 -5.05 2.62
CA ILE A 22 -3.37 -4.67 2.39
C ILE A 22 -2.73 -5.63 1.40
N ARG A 23 -2.09 -5.11 0.37
CA ARG A 23 -1.31 -5.92 -0.58
C ARG A 23 -0.04 -5.22 -1.00
N ARG A 24 0.95 -6.02 -1.41
CA ARG A 24 2.15 -5.50 -2.05
C ARG A 24 1.80 -4.88 -3.42
N ILE A 25 2.54 -3.84 -3.79
CA ILE A 25 2.48 -3.25 -5.13
C ILE A 25 2.98 -4.27 -6.18
N ARG A 26 2.45 -4.20 -7.40
CA ARG A 26 2.97 -4.91 -8.58
C ARG A 26 3.97 -4.03 -9.36
N PRO A 27 4.93 -4.61 -10.09
CA PRO A 27 5.95 -3.85 -10.81
C PRO A 27 5.39 -2.86 -11.85
N ASP A 28 4.19 -3.12 -12.38
CA ASP A 28 3.48 -2.32 -13.39
C ASP A 28 2.59 -1.20 -12.80
N GLU A 29 2.48 -1.10 -11.47
CA GLU A 29 1.56 -0.15 -10.80
C GLU A 29 2.20 1.22 -10.51
N ALA A 30 3.17 1.63 -11.32
CA ALA A 30 3.86 2.92 -11.21
C ALA A 30 2.89 4.12 -11.23
N HIS A 31 1.88 4.07 -12.09
CA HIS A 31 0.88 5.13 -12.21
C HIS A 31 0.04 5.25 -10.92
N SER A 32 -0.41 4.12 -10.38
CA SER A 32 -1.15 4.06 -9.12
C SER A 32 -0.32 4.60 -7.95
N LEU A 33 0.96 4.22 -7.88
CA LEU A 33 1.90 4.73 -6.87
C LEU A 33 2.07 6.24 -6.94
N ARG A 34 2.21 6.80 -8.15
CA ARG A 34 2.29 8.25 -8.34
C ARG A 34 1.00 8.93 -7.88
N ALA A 35 -0.15 8.42 -8.30
CA ALA A 35 -1.45 9.02 -7.98
C ALA A 35 -1.70 9.08 -6.47
N ILE A 36 -1.50 7.96 -5.75
CA ILE A 36 -1.72 7.94 -4.30
C ILE A 36 -0.69 8.78 -3.54
N ARG A 37 0.57 8.83 -4.02
CA ARG A 37 1.59 9.68 -3.41
C ARG A 37 1.27 11.17 -3.56
N LEU A 38 0.69 11.59 -4.69
CA LEU A 38 0.24 12.96 -4.88
C LEU A 38 -0.92 13.29 -3.94
N ARG A 39 -1.91 12.39 -3.81
CA ARG A 39 -3.01 12.54 -2.82
C ARG A 39 -2.44 12.73 -1.41
N ALA A 40 -1.49 11.88 -1.02
CA ALA A 40 -0.87 11.93 0.30
C ALA A 40 -0.12 13.25 0.56
N VAL A 41 0.59 13.78 -0.44
CA VAL A 41 1.30 15.07 -0.33
C VAL A 41 0.34 16.25 -0.26
N VAL A 42 -0.82 16.19 -0.95
CA VAL A 42 -1.86 17.22 -0.83
C VAL A 42 -2.50 17.20 0.55
N ASP A 43 -2.84 16.02 1.05
CA ASP A 43 -3.53 15.85 2.33
C ASP A 43 -2.63 16.16 3.53
N ALA A 44 -1.39 15.66 3.52
CA ALA A 44 -0.46 15.76 4.64
C ALA A 44 0.93 16.24 4.20
N PRO A 45 1.08 17.47 3.67
CA PRO A 45 2.35 17.97 3.13
C PRO A 45 3.50 17.95 4.17
N HIS A 46 3.17 18.08 5.46
CA HIS A 46 4.14 18.04 6.56
C HIS A 46 4.70 16.63 6.85
N ALA A 47 3.98 15.57 6.46
CA ALA A 47 4.38 14.17 6.68
C ALA A 47 5.27 13.62 5.55
N PHE A 48 5.46 14.39 4.48
CA PHE A 48 6.19 13.97 3.30
C PHE A 48 7.33 14.95 2.99
N SER A 49 8.52 14.41 2.69
CA SER A 49 9.72 15.18 2.34
C SER A 49 9.69 15.79 0.92
N GLY A 50 8.54 16.27 0.45
CA GLY A 50 8.41 16.88 -0.88
C GLY A 50 7.12 17.67 -1.07
N THR A 51 7.13 18.58 -2.04
CA THR A 51 5.96 19.39 -2.41
C THR A 51 5.12 18.69 -3.48
N LEU A 52 3.87 19.14 -3.66
CA LEU A 52 3.02 18.67 -4.75
C LEU A 52 3.69 18.88 -6.11
N ALA A 53 4.21 20.09 -6.36
CA ALA A 53 4.92 20.42 -7.60
C ALA A 53 6.16 19.54 -7.80
N GLY A 54 7.00 19.39 -6.77
CA GLY A 54 8.21 18.57 -6.83
C GLY A 54 7.92 17.08 -7.01
N THR A 55 6.85 16.57 -6.41
CA THR A 55 6.42 15.18 -6.58
C THR A 55 5.81 14.96 -7.96
N GLY A 56 5.00 15.90 -8.44
CA GLY A 56 4.33 15.85 -9.74
C GLY A 56 5.30 15.93 -10.92
N ALA A 57 6.40 16.69 -10.77
CA ALA A 57 7.43 16.87 -11.79
C ALA A 57 8.40 15.67 -11.92
N ARG A 58 8.33 14.66 -11.03
CA ARG A 58 9.19 13.48 -11.14
C ARG A 58 8.87 12.70 -12.42
N PRO A 59 9.88 12.30 -13.21
CA PRO A 59 9.66 11.59 -14.46
C PRO A 59 9.03 10.20 -14.21
N PRO A 60 8.29 9.64 -15.19
CA PRO A 60 7.64 8.33 -15.06
C PRO A 60 8.58 7.21 -14.60
N SER A 61 9.82 7.20 -15.11
CA SER A 61 10.85 6.21 -14.78
C SER A 61 11.16 6.10 -13.29
N VAL A 62 11.04 7.19 -12.52
CA VAL A 62 11.22 7.16 -11.06
C VAL A 62 10.13 6.34 -10.37
N TRP A 63 8.90 6.41 -10.88
CA TRP A 63 7.77 5.68 -10.32
C TRP A 63 7.81 4.20 -10.72
N GLU A 64 8.19 3.91 -11.96
CA GLU A 64 8.41 2.55 -12.45
C GLU A 64 9.49 1.84 -11.64
N GLU A 65 10.62 2.51 -11.40
CA GLU A 65 11.71 1.96 -10.62
C GLU A 65 11.30 1.68 -9.16
N ARG A 66 10.52 2.58 -8.56
CA ARG A 66 9.98 2.37 -7.21
C ARG A 66 8.96 1.23 -7.16
N ALA A 67 8.12 1.09 -8.17
CA ALA A 67 7.16 0.00 -8.26
C ALA A 67 7.89 -1.35 -8.39
N ARG A 68 8.90 -1.43 -9.26
CA ARG A 68 9.75 -2.62 -9.40
C ARG A 68 10.43 -2.98 -8.08
N ARG A 69 11.20 -2.07 -7.47
CA ARG A 69 11.88 -2.31 -6.20
C ARG A 69 10.91 -2.67 -5.08
N GLY A 70 9.83 -1.88 -4.95
CA GLY A 70 8.78 -2.10 -3.96
C GLY A 70 8.02 -3.42 -4.14
N SER A 71 7.98 -3.99 -5.35
CA SER A 71 7.29 -5.27 -5.65
C SER A 71 8.16 -6.51 -5.41
N ALA A 72 9.48 -6.41 -5.57
CA ALA A 72 10.37 -7.56 -5.61
C ALA A 72 11.43 -7.61 -4.49
N GLY A 73 11.71 -6.48 -3.82
CA GLY A 73 12.84 -6.36 -2.91
C GLY A 73 12.62 -6.98 -1.52
N ASP A 74 13.68 -7.61 -0.99
CA ASP A 74 13.82 -7.90 0.45
C ASP A 74 14.23 -6.64 1.24
N THR A 75 14.82 -5.67 0.55
CA THR A 75 15.34 -4.42 1.08
C THR A 75 14.40 -3.23 0.90
N GLU A 76 13.45 -3.29 -0.03
CA GLU A 76 12.43 -2.26 -0.26
C GLU A 76 11.08 -2.91 -0.51
N ILE A 77 10.06 -2.48 0.22
CA ILE A 77 8.69 -2.97 0.10
C ILE A 77 7.76 -1.77 -0.01
N VAL A 78 6.79 -1.83 -0.92
CA VAL A 78 5.68 -0.88 -0.96
C VAL A 78 4.38 -1.68 -0.90
N VAL A 79 3.48 -1.28 -0.01
CA VAL A 79 2.15 -1.85 0.13
C VAL A 79 1.09 -0.78 -0.12
N PHE A 80 -0.04 -1.24 -0.65
CA PHE A 80 -1.26 -0.46 -0.79
C PHE A 80 -2.35 -1.00 0.12
N ALA A 81 -3.17 -0.08 0.63
CA ALA A 81 -4.45 -0.39 1.23
C ALA A 81 -5.55 -0.19 0.18
N GLU A 82 -6.38 -1.19 -0.02
CA GLU A 82 -7.49 -1.19 -0.97
C GLU A 82 -8.82 -1.34 -0.23
N ARG A 83 -9.80 -0.54 -0.63
CA ARG A 83 -11.21 -0.70 -0.26
C ARG A 83 -11.99 -1.02 -1.53
N GLY A 84 -12.28 -2.30 -1.75
CA GLY A 84 -12.80 -2.76 -3.05
C GLY A 84 -11.77 -2.55 -4.16
N SER A 85 -12.09 -1.70 -5.13
CA SER A 85 -11.18 -1.31 -6.22
C SER A 85 -10.45 0.01 -5.98
N GLU A 86 -10.72 0.70 -4.87
CA GLU A 86 -10.11 2.00 -4.58
C GLU A 86 -8.84 1.83 -3.74
N LEU A 87 -7.75 2.49 -4.16
CA LEU A 87 -6.57 2.65 -3.33
C LEU A 87 -6.80 3.76 -2.29
N VAL A 88 -6.84 3.36 -1.03
CA VAL A 88 -7.13 4.21 0.13
C VAL A 88 -5.95 4.37 1.06
N GLY A 89 -4.79 3.80 0.75
CA GLY A 89 -3.58 4.03 1.52
C GLY A 89 -2.32 3.44 0.89
N MET A 90 -1.18 3.90 1.37
CA MET A 90 0.13 3.37 1.01
C MET A 90 1.07 3.38 2.22
N ALA A 91 2.01 2.45 2.24
CA ALA A 91 3.19 2.52 3.08
C ALA A 91 4.38 1.95 2.32
N GLY A 92 5.57 2.47 2.59
CA GLY A 92 6.81 1.85 2.16
C GLY A 92 7.64 1.43 3.37
N ALA A 93 8.46 0.41 3.19
CA ALA A 93 9.50 0.05 4.15
C ALA A 93 10.81 -0.16 3.41
N LEU A 94 11.93 0.20 4.06
CA LEU A 94 13.27 -0.10 3.58
C LEU A 94 14.11 -0.76 4.67
N THR A 95 15.05 -1.60 4.27
CA THR A 95 16.05 -2.21 5.14
C THR A 95 17.38 -1.47 4.90
N PRO A 96 17.88 -0.67 5.86
CA PRO A 96 19.16 0.01 5.72
C PRO A 96 20.29 -1.01 5.55
N HIS A 97 21.29 -0.68 4.72
CA HIS A 97 22.39 -1.60 4.42
C HIS A 97 23.27 -1.87 5.66
N ASP A 98 23.42 -0.88 6.53
CA ASP A 98 24.12 -0.95 7.81
C ASP A 98 23.31 -1.63 8.93
N GLU A 99 21.99 -1.76 8.74
CA GLU A 99 21.08 -2.40 9.70
C GLU A 99 20.20 -3.47 9.04
N PRO A 100 20.76 -4.61 8.59
CA PRO A 100 20.03 -5.62 7.80
C PRO A 100 18.89 -6.31 8.55
N ARG A 101 18.81 -6.15 9.87
CA ARG A 101 17.71 -6.68 10.71
C ARG A 101 16.62 -5.64 11.01
N THR A 102 16.81 -4.38 10.61
CA THR A 102 15.89 -3.28 10.87
C THR A 102 15.07 -2.98 9.62
N ARG A 103 13.75 -2.85 9.77
CA ARG A 103 12.87 -2.38 8.70
C ARG A 103 12.36 -0.99 9.09
N ARG A 104 12.67 0.02 8.29
CA ARG A 104 12.25 1.40 8.52
C ARG A 104 11.06 1.73 7.66
N VAL A 105 9.92 1.95 8.30
CA VAL A 105 8.69 2.37 7.63
C VAL A 105 8.77 3.86 7.29
N HIS A 106 8.29 4.21 6.09
CA HIS A 106 8.28 5.57 5.57
C HIS A 106 7.09 5.79 4.64
N GLY A 107 6.69 7.06 4.50
CA GLY A 107 5.67 7.46 3.55
C GLY A 107 4.31 6.79 3.76
N VAL A 108 3.95 6.55 5.01
CA VAL A 108 2.66 5.98 5.41
C VAL A 108 1.58 7.03 5.23
N TRP A 109 0.50 6.65 4.55
CA TRP A 109 -0.68 7.49 4.42
C TRP A 109 -1.91 6.63 4.21
N VAL A 110 -3.01 7.08 4.81
CA VAL A 110 -4.35 6.52 4.62
C VAL A 110 -5.25 7.69 4.29
N ASP A 111 -6.11 7.50 3.29
CA ASP A 111 -7.16 8.42 2.91
C ASP A 111 -8.03 8.73 4.13
N PRO A 112 -8.31 10.02 4.43
CA PRO A 112 -9.12 10.39 5.58
C PRO A 112 -10.46 9.63 5.69
N SER A 113 -11.11 9.34 4.55
CA SER A 113 -12.37 8.59 4.50
C SER A 113 -12.24 7.11 4.87
N ALA A 114 -11.02 6.61 5.02
CA ALA A 114 -10.70 5.23 5.39
C ALA A 114 -9.98 5.11 6.74
N ARG A 115 -9.67 6.23 7.42
CA ARG A 115 -8.97 6.22 8.72
C ARG A 115 -9.83 5.62 9.84
N GLU A 116 -11.13 5.87 9.83
CA GLU A 116 -12.08 5.30 10.81
C GLU A 116 -12.41 3.82 10.57
N ALA A 117 -11.92 3.24 9.46
CA ALA A 117 -12.10 1.83 9.09
C ALA A 117 -10.89 0.94 9.46
N GLY A 118 -9.95 1.43 10.28
CA GLY A 118 -8.82 0.64 10.77
C GLY A 118 -7.64 0.46 9.81
N ALA A 119 -7.63 1.14 8.66
CA ALA A 119 -6.57 1.03 7.65
C ALA A 119 -5.17 1.45 8.16
N GLY A 120 -5.10 2.32 9.19
CA GLY A 120 -3.84 2.73 9.80
C GLY A 120 -3.10 1.57 10.48
N SER A 121 -3.82 0.72 11.21
CA SER A 121 -3.23 -0.44 11.92
C SER A 121 -2.85 -1.60 11.00
N GLY A 122 -3.38 -1.65 9.77
CA GLY A 122 -2.98 -2.67 8.79
C GLY A 122 -1.68 -2.33 8.06
N LEU A 123 -1.24 -1.07 8.09
CA LEU A 123 -0.07 -0.59 7.36
C LEU A 123 1.23 -0.57 8.20
N VAL A 124 1.13 -0.70 9.53
CA VAL A 124 2.28 -0.61 10.47
C VAL A 124 2.46 -1.88 11.28
#